data_AF-A0A7J7Y8S0-F1
#
_entry.id   AF-A0A7J7Y8S0-F1
#
_cell.length_a   1.000
_cell.length_b   1.000
_cell.length_c   1.000
_cell.angle_alpha   90.00
_cell.angle_beta   90.00
_cell.angle_gamma   90.00
#
_symmetry.space_group_name_H-M   'P 1'
#
loop_
_entity.id
_entity.type
_entity.pdbx_description
1 polymer ?
#
loop_
_entity_poly.entity_id
_entity_poly.type
_entity_poly.pdbx_seq_one_letter_code
_entity_poly.pdbx_strand_id
1 'polypeptide(L)'
;MELSDANLQTLTEYLKKTLDPDPAIRRPAEKFLESVEGNQNYPLLLLTLLEKSQDNVIKVCASVTFKNYIKRNWRIVEDEPNKICETDRVAIKANIVHLMLSSPEQIQKQLSDAISIIGREDFPQKWPDLLTEMVNRFQSGDFHVINGVLRTAHSLFKRYRHEFKSNELWTEIKLVLDAFALPLTNLFKATIELCSTHANDASALRILFSSLILISKLFYSLNFQDLPEFFEDNMETWMNNFHTLLTLDNKLLQTDDEEEAGLLELLKSQICDNAALYAQKYDEEFQRYLPRFVTAIWNLLVTTGQEVKYDLLVSNAIQFLASVCERPHYKNLFEDQNTLTSICEKVIVPNMEFRAADEEAFEDNSEEYIRRDLEGSGICKKSICQLEAQRCSHLPSDIFGIKSPDTEAWNYTSK
;
A
#
# COMPACT_ATOMS: atom_id res chain seq x y z
N MET A 1 -21.62 30.56 -6.96
CA MET A 1 -21.24 30.62 -8.38
C MET A 1 -22.19 29.70 -9.14
N GLU A 2 -22.85 30.17 -10.20
CA GLU A 2 -23.77 29.32 -10.96
C GLU A 2 -22.97 28.34 -11.84
N LEU A 3 -23.52 27.13 -12.06
CA LEU A 3 -23.00 26.17 -13.04
C LEU A 3 -23.30 26.69 -14.47
N SER A 4 -22.54 27.69 -14.91
CA SER A 4 -22.66 28.30 -16.24
C SER A 4 -21.41 28.08 -17.08
N ASP A 5 -21.57 28.00 -18.40
CA ASP A 5 -20.44 27.82 -19.32
C ASP A 5 -19.43 28.98 -19.24
N ALA A 6 -19.89 30.20 -18.91
CA ALA A 6 -19.03 31.35 -18.68
C ALA A 6 -18.11 31.17 -17.45
N ASN A 7 -18.63 30.61 -16.36
CA ASN A 7 -17.83 30.32 -15.16
C ASN A 7 -16.86 29.16 -15.41
N LEU A 8 -17.26 28.15 -16.18
CA LEU A 8 -16.38 27.06 -16.60
C LEU A 8 -15.23 27.57 -17.47
N GLN A 9 -15.51 28.45 -18.45
CA GLN A 9 -14.47 29.08 -19.28
C GLN A 9 -13.51 29.93 -18.44
N THR A 10 -14.05 30.74 -17.52
CA THR A 10 -13.23 31.57 -16.63
C THR A 10 -12.29 30.72 -15.79
N LEU A 11 -12.80 29.67 -15.13
CA LEU A 11 -11.97 28.74 -14.35
C LEU A 11 -10.92 28.04 -15.21
N THR A 12 -11.29 27.65 -16.43
CA THR A 12 -10.38 27.02 -17.39
C THR A 12 -9.20 27.93 -17.73
N GLU A 13 -9.45 29.22 -17.98
CA GLU A 13 -8.40 30.20 -18.27
C GLU A 13 -7.45 30.40 -17.08
N TYR A 14 -7.99 30.51 -15.87
CA TYR A 14 -7.16 30.68 -14.67
C TYR A 14 -6.36 29.42 -14.35
N LEU A 15 -6.94 28.22 -14.51
CA LEU A 15 -6.20 26.96 -14.39
C LEU A 15 -5.06 26.88 -15.41
N LYS A 16 -5.28 27.30 -16.66
CA LYS A 16 -4.17 27.38 -17.65
C LYS A 16 -3.07 28.33 -17.20
N LYS A 17 -3.42 29.49 -16.65
CA LYS A 17 -2.43 30.46 -16.14
C LYS A 17 -1.63 29.93 -14.95
N THR A 18 -2.17 29.00 -14.16
CA THR A 18 -1.40 28.35 -13.08
C THR A 18 -0.26 27.46 -13.58
N LEU A 19 -0.27 27.09 -14.86
CA LEU A 19 0.77 26.28 -15.51
C LEU A 19 1.84 27.10 -16.20
N ASP A 20 1.70 28.43 -16.22
CA ASP A 20 2.64 29.30 -16.89
C ASP A 20 4.00 29.29 -16.14
N PRO A 21 5.14 29.18 -16.84
CA PRO A 21 6.45 29.22 -16.23
C PRO A 21 6.77 30.57 -15.57
N ASP A 22 6.11 31.66 -15.98
CA ASP A 22 6.30 32.99 -15.40
C ASP A 22 5.58 33.11 -14.03
N PRO A 23 6.31 33.30 -12.92
CA PRO A 23 5.72 33.52 -11.61
C PRO A 23 4.79 34.73 -11.54
N ALA A 24 4.97 35.73 -12.42
CA ALA A 24 4.12 36.92 -12.50
C ALA A 24 2.72 36.61 -13.05
N ILE A 25 2.56 35.52 -13.82
CA ILE A 25 1.27 35.05 -14.34
C ILE A 25 0.67 33.99 -13.40
N ARG A 26 1.51 33.08 -12.90
CA ARG A 26 1.08 31.98 -12.04
C ARG A 26 0.52 32.44 -10.69
N ARG A 27 1.26 33.29 -9.96
CA ARG A 27 0.87 33.71 -8.59
C ARG A 27 -0.47 34.45 -8.54
N PRO A 28 -0.78 35.41 -9.45
CA PRO A 28 -2.11 36.02 -9.48
C PRO A 28 -3.22 35.03 -9.80
N ALA A 29 -2.97 34.05 -10.66
CA ALA A 29 -3.96 33.03 -10.99
C ALA A 29 -4.29 32.12 -9.80
N GLU A 30 -3.27 31.67 -9.05
CA GLU A 30 -3.45 30.92 -7.80
C GLU A 30 -4.26 31.72 -6.78
N LYS A 31 -3.89 32.99 -6.54
CA LYS A 31 -4.64 33.87 -5.63
C LYS A 31 -6.08 34.09 -6.06
N PHE A 32 -6.33 34.20 -7.37
CA PHE A 32 -7.69 34.32 -7.87
C PHE A 32 -8.51 33.05 -7.57
N LEU A 33 -7.96 31.87 -7.85
CA LEU A 33 -8.61 30.60 -7.53
C LEU A 33 -8.92 30.49 -6.03
N GLU A 34 -7.97 30.82 -5.16
CA GLU A 34 -8.17 30.87 -3.71
C GLU A 34 -9.27 31.86 -3.29
N SER A 35 -9.38 33.00 -3.97
CA SER A 35 -10.40 34.00 -3.65
C SER A 35 -11.82 33.54 -4.03
N VAL A 36 -11.95 32.68 -5.04
CA VAL A 36 -13.26 32.18 -5.52
C VAL A 36 -13.68 30.85 -4.88
N GLU A 37 -12.77 30.19 -4.17
CA GLU A 37 -12.98 28.92 -3.47
C GLU A 37 -14.11 28.95 -2.42
N GLY A 38 -14.43 30.12 -1.86
CA GLY A 38 -15.52 30.30 -0.90
C GLY A 38 -16.93 30.36 -1.52
N ASN A 39 -17.04 30.36 -2.85
CA ASN A 39 -18.33 30.43 -3.52
C ASN A 39 -18.99 29.05 -3.62
N GLN A 40 -20.31 29.01 -3.37
CA GLN A 40 -21.12 27.82 -3.62
C GLN A 40 -20.97 27.30 -5.06
N ASN A 41 -21.01 25.98 -5.24
CA ASN A 41 -20.77 25.22 -6.47
C ASN A 41 -19.36 25.30 -7.05
N TYR A 42 -18.40 26.02 -6.45
CA TYR A 42 -17.01 25.99 -6.88
C TYR A 42 -16.44 24.56 -7.03
N PRO A 43 -16.57 23.65 -6.03
CA PRO A 43 -16.11 22.28 -6.20
C PRO A 43 -16.85 21.51 -7.30
N LEU A 44 -18.14 21.80 -7.51
CA LEU A 44 -18.94 21.16 -8.57
C LEU A 44 -18.52 21.64 -9.96
N LEU A 45 -18.11 22.90 -10.10
CA LEU A 45 -17.52 23.43 -11.33
C LEU A 45 -16.22 22.71 -11.66
N LEU A 46 -15.35 22.47 -10.68
CA LEU A 46 -14.13 21.69 -10.87
C LEU A 46 -14.43 20.25 -11.31
N LEU A 47 -15.41 19.59 -10.69
CA LEU A 47 -15.86 18.25 -11.11
C LEU A 47 -16.45 18.25 -12.53
N THR A 48 -17.25 19.26 -12.87
CA THR A 48 -17.82 19.42 -14.22
C THR A 48 -16.73 19.66 -15.26
N LEU A 49 -15.65 20.37 -14.93
CA LEU A 49 -14.50 20.55 -15.80
C LEU A 49 -13.77 19.23 -16.08
N LEU A 50 -13.69 18.33 -15.11
CA LEU A 50 -13.12 17.00 -15.31
C LEU A 50 -13.89 16.20 -16.36
N GLU A 51 -15.21 16.30 -16.30
CA GLU A 51 -16.11 15.58 -17.20
C GLU A 51 -16.12 16.21 -18.61
N LYS A 52 -16.35 17.53 -18.71
CA LYS A 52 -16.61 18.22 -19.99
C LYS A 52 -15.37 18.67 -20.75
N SER A 53 -14.24 18.91 -20.07
CA SER A 53 -13.04 19.42 -20.76
C SER A 53 -12.54 18.39 -21.79
N GLN A 54 -12.03 18.87 -22.92
CA GLN A 54 -11.33 18.03 -23.90
C GLN A 54 -9.82 18.00 -23.66
N ASP A 55 -9.31 18.92 -22.84
CA ASP A 55 -7.88 19.06 -22.55
C ASP A 55 -7.50 18.29 -21.28
N ASN A 56 -6.68 17.25 -21.46
CA ASN A 56 -6.20 16.40 -20.36
C ASN A 56 -5.38 17.19 -19.33
N VAL A 57 -4.63 18.22 -19.74
CA VAL A 57 -3.82 19.03 -18.83
C VAL A 57 -4.74 19.79 -17.88
N ILE A 58 -5.83 20.35 -18.40
CA ILE A 58 -6.84 21.06 -17.60
C ILE A 58 -7.54 20.09 -16.65
N LYS A 59 -7.87 18.87 -17.11
CA LYS A 59 -8.47 17.86 -16.23
C LYS A 59 -7.54 17.53 -15.07
N VAL A 60 -6.26 17.31 -15.32
CA VAL A 60 -5.29 17.06 -14.24
C VAL A 60 -5.24 18.25 -13.28
N CYS A 61 -5.15 19.48 -13.77
CA CYS A 61 -5.13 20.68 -12.92
C CYS A 61 -6.39 20.84 -12.08
N ALA A 62 -7.56 20.63 -12.68
CA ALA A 62 -8.84 20.66 -11.98
C ALA A 62 -8.89 19.60 -10.89
N SER A 63 -8.39 18.38 -11.14
CA SER A 63 -8.39 17.29 -10.16
C SER A 63 -7.46 17.56 -8.98
N VAL A 64 -6.29 18.15 -9.23
CA VAL A 64 -5.32 18.54 -8.19
C VAL A 64 -5.87 19.70 -7.36
N THR A 65 -6.44 20.71 -8.02
CA THR A 65 -7.07 21.86 -7.35
C THR A 65 -8.23 21.39 -6.48
N PHE A 66 -9.08 20.51 -7.00
CA PHE A 66 -10.19 19.91 -6.27
C PHE A 66 -9.72 19.14 -5.04
N LYS A 67 -8.73 18.24 -5.18
CA LYS A 67 -8.15 17.50 -4.04
C LYS A 67 -7.62 18.45 -2.96
N ASN A 68 -6.87 19.48 -3.36
CA ASN A 68 -6.30 20.45 -2.41
C ASN A 68 -7.39 21.28 -1.73
N TYR A 69 -8.46 21.63 -2.45
CA TYR A 69 -9.64 22.29 -1.90
C TYR A 69 -10.33 21.44 -0.83
N ILE A 70 -10.59 20.16 -1.14
CA ILE A 70 -11.17 19.20 -0.19
C ILE A 70 -10.27 19.05 1.04
N LYS A 71 -8.95 18.90 0.86
CA LYS A 71 -7.99 18.78 1.95
C LYS A 71 -8.04 19.95 2.94
N ARG A 72 -8.23 21.17 2.44
CA ARG A 72 -8.25 22.38 3.27
C ARG A 72 -9.62 22.65 3.91
N ASN A 73 -10.70 22.34 3.20
CA ASN A 73 -12.03 22.90 3.52
C ASN A 73 -13.09 21.84 3.87
N TRP A 74 -12.77 20.53 3.80
CA TRP A 74 -13.75 19.48 4.11
C TRP A 74 -13.96 19.26 5.60
N ARG A 75 -12.90 19.33 6.40
CA ARG A 75 -13.00 19.21 7.86
C ARG A 75 -13.66 20.46 8.43
N ILE A 76 -14.68 20.27 9.25
CA ILE A 76 -15.35 21.36 9.96
C ILE A 76 -14.51 21.62 11.23
N VAL A 77 -13.84 22.76 11.27
CA VAL A 77 -13.06 23.20 12.45
C VAL A 77 -13.92 24.21 13.21
N GLU A 78 -14.07 24.00 14.53
CA GLU A 78 -14.73 24.97 15.39
C GLU A 78 -14.01 26.33 15.28
N ASP A 79 -14.79 27.41 15.18
CA ASP A 79 -14.33 28.79 14.94
C ASP A 79 -13.91 29.18 13.50
N GLU A 80 -13.92 28.27 12.53
CA GLU A 80 -13.71 28.60 11.11
C GLU A 80 -15.03 28.61 10.29
N PRO A 81 -15.19 29.55 9.34
CA PRO A 81 -16.36 29.55 8.47
C PRO A 81 -16.35 28.34 7.53
N ASN A 82 -17.44 27.56 7.54
CA ASN A 82 -17.64 26.46 6.60
C ASN A 82 -17.69 26.98 5.17
N LYS A 83 -16.66 26.64 4.37
CA LYS A 83 -16.55 27.05 2.97
C LYS A 83 -17.28 26.13 2.00
N ILE A 84 -17.67 24.93 2.43
CA ILE A 84 -18.42 23.96 1.63
C ILE A 84 -19.81 23.81 2.25
N CYS A 85 -20.84 24.23 1.52
CA CYS A 85 -22.21 24.08 1.98
C CYS A 85 -22.69 22.63 1.88
N GLU A 86 -23.74 22.29 2.64
CA GLU A 86 -24.23 20.91 2.72
C GLU A 86 -24.73 20.37 1.36
N THR A 87 -25.35 21.22 0.54
CA THR A 87 -25.78 20.83 -0.81
C THR A 87 -24.60 20.42 -1.69
N ASP A 88 -23.48 21.14 -1.59
CA ASP A 88 -22.28 20.82 -2.36
C ASP A 88 -21.64 19.53 -1.83
N ARG A 89 -21.63 19.31 -0.51
CA ARG A 89 -21.13 18.06 0.09
C ARG A 89 -21.87 16.84 -0.44
N VAL A 90 -23.20 16.90 -0.44
CA VAL A 90 -24.06 15.81 -0.95
C VAL A 90 -23.82 15.59 -2.45
N ALA A 91 -23.79 16.67 -3.25
CA ALA A 91 -23.55 16.58 -4.68
C ALA A 91 -22.14 16.05 -5.02
N ILE A 92 -21.11 16.42 -4.25
CA ILE A 92 -19.75 15.88 -4.41
C ILE A 92 -19.76 14.37 -4.14
N LYS A 93 -20.33 13.93 -3.01
CA LYS A 93 -20.42 12.50 -2.65
C LYS A 93 -21.13 11.68 -3.72
N ALA A 94 -22.19 12.21 -4.32
CA ALA A 94 -22.96 11.52 -5.36
C ALA A 94 -22.21 11.36 -6.69
N ASN A 95 -21.29 12.27 -7.03
CA ASN A 95 -20.63 12.29 -8.34
C ASN A 95 -19.17 11.81 -8.33
N ILE A 96 -18.45 12.02 -7.21
CA ILE A 96 -17.00 11.84 -7.16
C ILE A 96 -16.56 10.39 -7.44
N VAL A 97 -17.31 9.40 -6.95
CA VAL A 97 -17.00 7.98 -7.17
C VAL A 97 -17.18 7.63 -8.64
N HIS A 98 -18.29 8.03 -9.26
CA HIS A 98 -18.51 7.81 -10.68
C HIS A 98 -17.41 8.47 -11.55
N LEU A 99 -17.09 9.74 -11.29
CA LEU A 99 -16.06 10.48 -12.02
C LEU A 99 -14.68 9.85 -11.88
N MET A 100 -14.35 9.34 -10.69
CA MET A 100 -13.09 8.62 -10.46
C MET A 100 -12.97 7.38 -11.36
N LEU A 101 -14.07 6.64 -11.54
CA LEU A 101 -14.08 5.39 -12.30
C LEU A 101 -14.06 5.60 -13.81
N SER A 102 -14.63 6.70 -14.30
CA SER A 102 -14.61 7.07 -15.71
C SER A 102 -13.34 7.85 -16.12
N SER A 103 -12.46 8.17 -15.18
CA SER A 103 -11.28 9.00 -15.41
C SER A 103 -10.00 8.19 -15.66
N PRO A 104 -9.06 8.72 -16.48
CA PRO A 104 -7.72 8.15 -16.63
C PRO A 104 -6.96 8.02 -15.30
N GLU A 105 -5.98 7.12 -15.25
CA GLU A 105 -5.23 6.75 -14.03
C GLU A 105 -4.69 7.95 -13.22
N GLN A 106 -4.14 8.96 -13.90
CA GLN A 106 -3.57 10.14 -13.22
C GLN A 106 -4.64 10.94 -12.45
N ILE A 107 -5.83 11.10 -13.05
CA ILE A 107 -6.96 11.82 -12.43
C ILE A 107 -7.63 10.92 -11.39
N GLN A 108 -7.76 9.63 -11.69
CA GLN A 108 -8.27 8.61 -10.76
C GLN A 108 -7.51 8.64 -9.43
N LYS A 109 -6.16 8.74 -9.47
CA LYS A 109 -5.33 8.88 -8.25
C LYS A 109 -5.69 10.14 -7.43
N GLN A 110 -5.84 11.30 -8.08
CA GLN A 110 -6.20 12.54 -7.38
C GLN A 110 -7.60 12.48 -6.75
N LEU A 111 -8.56 11.88 -7.46
CA LEU A 111 -9.92 11.72 -6.96
C LEU A 111 -10.01 10.67 -5.84
N SER A 112 -9.28 9.55 -5.94
CA SER A 112 -9.15 8.55 -4.87
C SER A 112 -8.60 9.18 -3.58
N ASP A 113 -7.59 10.06 -3.68
CA ASP A 113 -7.07 10.80 -2.52
C ASP A 113 -8.13 11.73 -1.92
N ALA A 114 -8.88 12.45 -2.76
CA ALA A 114 -9.96 13.31 -2.31
C ALA A 114 -11.08 12.52 -1.61
N ILE A 115 -11.50 11.38 -2.17
CA ILE A 115 -12.48 10.47 -1.54
C ILE A 115 -11.94 9.97 -0.20
N SER A 116 -10.65 9.67 -0.12
CA SER A 116 -10.03 9.22 1.14
C SER A 116 -10.07 10.28 2.23
N ILE A 117 -9.89 11.56 1.86
CA ILE A 117 -10.03 12.69 2.80
C ILE A 117 -11.48 12.85 3.23
N ILE A 118 -12.42 12.81 2.29
CA ILE A 118 -13.86 12.92 2.59
C ILE A 118 -14.31 11.78 3.51
N GLY A 119 -13.93 10.55 3.16
CA GLY A 119 -14.30 9.36 3.93
C GLY A 119 -13.74 9.39 5.35
N ARG A 120 -12.57 9.98 5.59
CA ARG A 120 -12.06 10.07 6.98
C ARG A 120 -12.99 10.82 7.93
N GLU A 121 -13.67 11.85 7.44
CA GLU A 121 -14.55 12.71 8.23
C GLU A 121 -16.01 12.24 8.21
N ASP A 122 -16.46 11.70 7.07
CA ASP A 122 -17.88 11.45 6.83
C ASP A 122 -18.26 9.96 6.82
N PHE A 123 -17.31 9.04 6.63
CA PHE A 123 -17.58 7.60 6.67
C PHE A 123 -17.47 7.08 8.12
N PRO A 124 -18.41 6.22 8.59
CA PRO A 124 -19.56 5.65 7.87
C PRO A 124 -20.88 6.43 8.00
N GLN A 125 -21.01 7.31 8.99
CA GLN A 125 -22.32 7.86 9.41
C GLN A 125 -22.93 8.85 8.41
N LYS A 126 -22.12 9.71 7.79
CA LYS A 126 -22.55 10.76 6.84
C LYS A 126 -22.35 10.36 5.38
N TRP A 127 -21.85 9.15 5.12
CA TRP A 127 -21.70 8.61 3.77
C TRP A 127 -21.88 7.07 3.74
N PRO A 128 -23.08 6.57 4.08
CA PRO A 128 -23.32 5.14 4.20
C PRO A 128 -23.24 4.39 2.87
N ASP A 129 -23.64 5.03 1.76
CA ASP A 129 -23.73 4.39 0.43
C ASP A 129 -22.36 4.10 -0.21
N LEU A 130 -21.27 4.64 0.35
CA LEU A 130 -19.92 4.53 -0.21
C LEU A 130 -19.49 3.06 -0.42
N LEU A 131 -19.71 2.21 0.59
CA LEU A 131 -19.33 0.79 0.50
C LEU A 131 -20.17 0.04 -0.53
N THR A 132 -21.48 0.27 -0.54
CA THR A 132 -22.38 -0.37 -1.50
C THR A 132 -21.99 0.02 -2.92
N GLU A 133 -21.66 1.29 -3.16
CA GLU A 133 -21.19 1.72 -4.48
C GLU A 133 -19.85 1.05 -4.85
N MET A 134 -18.88 0.98 -3.94
CA MET A 134 -17.61 0.30 -4.18
C MET A 134 -17.79 -1.19 -4.50
N VAL A 135 -18.60 -1.90 -3.72
CA VAL A 135 -18.85 -3.33 -3.89
C VAL A 135 -19.56 -3.63 -5.21
N ASN A 136 -20.55 -2.80 -5.61
CA ASN A 136 -21.24 -2.95 -6.90
C ASN A 136 -20.27 -2.86 -8.09
N ARG A 137 -19.18 -2.09 -7.96
CA ARG A 137 -18.18 -1.91 -9.02
C ARG A 137 -17.21 -3.09 -9.14
N PHE A 138 -17.07 -3.93 -8.11
CA PHE A 138 -16.32 -5.18 -8.23
C PHE A 138 -16.94 -6.16 -9.24
N GLN A 139 -18.25 -6.06 -9.45
CA GLN A 139 -18.97 -6.90 -10.41
C GLN A 139 -18.89 -6.37 -11.85
N SER A 140 -18.19 -5.25 -12.09
CA SER A 140 -18.11 -4.64 -13.42
C SER A 140 -17.29 -5.46 -14.43
N GLY A 141 -16.38 -6.33 -13.96
CA GLY A 141 -15.46 -7.08 -14.81
C GLY A 141 -14.33 -6.24 -15.44
N ASP A 142 -14.34 -4.92 -15.23
CA ASP A 142 -13.31 -4.01 -15.73
C ASP A 142 -12.25 -3.78 -14.64
N PHE A 143 -11.07 -4.36 -14.85
CA PHE A 143 -9.98 -4.25 -13.89
C PHE A 143 -9.39 -2.84 -13.75
N HIS A 144 -9.63 -1.93 -14.69
CA HIS A 144 -9.26 -0.52 -14.52
C HIS A 144 -10.16 0.14 -13.46
N VAL A 145 -11.46 -0.11 -13.54
CA VAL A 145 -12.47 0.34 -12.58
C VAL A 145 -12.23 -0.31 -11.22
N ILE A 146 -12.04 -1.63 -11.19
CA ILE A 146 -11.80 -2.39 -9.96
C ILE A 146 -10.55 -1.88 -9.25
N ASN A 147 -9.44 -1.66 -9.97
CA ASN A 147 -8.22 -1.10 -9.37
C ASN A 147 -8.43 0.29 -8.76
N GLY A 148 -9.20 1.16 -9.41
CA GLY A 148 -9.56 2.47 -8.86
C GLY A 148 -10.32 2.36 -7.53
N VAL A 149 -11.29 1.46 -7.47
CA VAL A 149 -12.04 1.16 -6.24
C VAL A 149 -11.13 0.60 -5.15
N LEU A 150 -10.30 -0.39 -5.48
CA LEU A 150 -9.38 -1.02 -4.53
C LEU A 150 -8.37 -0.02 -3.96
N ARG A 151 -7.85 0.92 -4.77
CA ARG A 151 -6.97 2.01 -4.30
C ARG A 151 -7.66 2.93 -3.30
N THR A 152 -8.92 3.25 -3.58
CA THR A 152 -9.74 4.11 -2.71
C THR A 152 -10.04 3.41 -1.39
N ALA A 153 -10.51 2.16 -1.46
CA ALA A 153 -10.75 1.33 -0.29
C ALA A 153 -9.47 1.15 0.54
N HIS A 154 -8.33 0.90 -0.11
CA HIS A 154 -7.05 0.76 0.59
C HIS A 154 -6.68 2.05 1.33
N SER A 155 -6.89 3.21 0.71
CA SER A 155 -6.55 4.50 1.30
C SER A 155 -7.47 4.90 2.46
N LEU A 156 -8.72 4.42 2.46
CA LEU A 156 -9.64 4.52 3.59
C LEU A 156 -9.21 3.58 4.72
N PHE A 157 -9.03 2.29 4.44
CA PHE A 157 -8.84 1.28 5.49
C PHE A 157 -7.41 1.21 6.03
N LYS A 158 -6.40 1.76 5.33
CA LYS A 158 -5.01 1.81 5.86
C LYS A 158 -4.89 2.60 7.18
N ARG A 159 -5.85 3.48 7.49
CA ARG A 159 -5.88 4.23 8.76
C ARG A 159 -6.08 3.32 9.97
N TYR A 160 -6.79 2.20 9.78
CA TYR A 160 -7.02 1.22 10.83
C TYR A 160 -5.72 0.64 11.39
N ARG A 161 -4.60 0.74 10.67
CA ARG A 161 -3.29 0.28 11.14
C ARG A 161 -2.67 1.17 12.23
N HIS A 162 -3.12 2.42 12.33
CA HIS A 162 -2.50 3.43 13.20
C HIS A 162 -3.49 4.06 14.19
N GLU A 163 -4.79 3.80 14.01
CA GLU A 163 -5.82 4.29 14.93
C GLU A 163 -5.88 3.44 16.20
N PHE A 164 -6.12 4.11 17.33
CA PHE A 164 -6.32 3.45 18.62
C PHE A 164 -7.67 2.74 18.66
N LYS A 165 -7.73 1.62 19.38
CA LYS A 165 -8.97 0.86 19.57
C LYS A 165 -10.03 1.72 20.25
N SER A 166 -11.16 1.92 19.59
CA SER A 166 -12.32 2.62 20.12
C SER A 166 -13.62 1.94 19.67
N ASN A 167 -14.72 2.16 20.39
CA ASN A 167 -16.01 1.57 20.02
C ASN A 167 -16.51 2.06 18.66
N GLU A 168 -16.22 3.32 18.32
CA GLU A 168 -16.53 3.91 17.02
C GLU A 168 -15.78 3.19 15.91
N LEU A 169 -14.47 2.97 16.09
CA LEU A 169 -13.63 2.25 15.14
C LEU A 169 -14.11 0.80 14.96
N TRP A 170 -14.44 0.09 16.03
CA TRP A 170 -14.97 -1.28 15.97
C TRP A 170 -16.30 -1.35 15.22
N THR A 171 -17.19 -0.39 15.45
CA THR A 171 -18.48 -0.32 14.76
C THR A 171 -18.29 -0.08 13.26
N GLU A 172 -17.35 0.80 12.90
CA GLU A 172 -16.99 1.04 11.50
C GLU A 172 -16.38 -0.21 10.85
N ILE A 173 -15.37 -0.84 11.47
CA ILE A 173 -14.72 -2.05 10.96
C ILE A 173 -15.75 -3.16 10.75
N LYS A 174 -16.66 -3.36 11.71
CA LYS A 174 -17.73 -4.36 11.58
C LYS A 174 -18.61 -4.10 10.36
N LEU A 175 -19.06 -2.86 10.17
CA LEU A 175 -19.87 -2.47 9.02
C LEU A 175 -19.12 -2.70 7.70
N VAL A 176 -17.82 -2.39 7.65
CA VAL A 176 -16.96 -2.67 6.50
C VAL A 176 -16.85 -4.17 6.24
N LEU A 177 -16.62 -4.98 7.27
CA LEU A 177 -16.48 -6.43 7.13
C LEU A 177 -17.76 -7.08 6.60
N ASP A 178 -18.92 -6.72 7.15
CA ASP A 178 -20.22 -7.23 6.75
C ASP A 178 -20.52 -6.99 5.26
N ALA A 179 -20.09 -5.84 4.73
CA ALA A 179 -20.32 -5.47 3.33
C ALA A 179 -19.19 -5.91 2.38
N PHE A 180 -17.93 -5.91 2.83
CA PHE A 180 -16.76 -5.93 1.95
C PHE A 180 -15.96 -7.24 1.98
N ALA A 181 -16.00 -8.00 3.09
CA ALA A 181 -15.12 -9.17 3.26
C ALA A 181 -15.43 -10.29 2.24
N LEU A 182 -16.72 -10.60 2.03
CA LEU A 182 -17.16 -11.60 1.06
C LEU A 182 -16.89 -11.17 -0.39
N PRO A 183 -17.32 -9.96 -0.86
CA PRO A 183 -16.99 -9.50 -2.21
C PRO A 183 -15.50 -9.44 -2.49
N LEU A 184 -14.68 -8.99 -1.52
CA LEU A 184 -13.22 -8.96 -1.67
C LEU A 184 -12.63 -10.36 -1.84
N THR A 185 -13.11 -11.34 -1.06
CA THR A 185 -12.64 -12.73 -1.16
C THR A 185 -13.02 -13.37 -2.48
N ASN A 186 -14.23 -13.10 -2.98
CA ASN A 186 -14.66 -13.58 -4.29
C ASN A 186 -13.85 -12.94 -5.42
N LEU A 187 -13.59 -11.64 -5.33
CA LEU A 187 -12.74 -10.93 -6.29
C LEU A 187 -11.31 -11.49 -6.27
N PHE A 188 -10.76 -11.80 -5.10
CA PHE A 188 -9.43 -12.42 -4.97
C PHE A 188 -9.36 -13.76 -5.71
N LYS A 189 -10.31 -14.67 -5.47
CA LYS A 189 -10.40 -15.96 -6.17
C LYS A 189 -10.49 -15.78 -7.68
N ALA A 190 -11.41 -14.93 -8.13
CA ALA A 190 -11.62 -14.67 -9.56
C ALA A 190 -10.36 -14.07 -10.23
N THR A 191 -9.66 -13.16 -9.54
CA THR A 191 -8.44 -12.53 -10.07
C THR A 191 -7.32 -13.56 -10.26
N ILE A 192 -7.16 -14.52 -9.33
CA ILE A 192 -6.16 -15.60 -9.44
C ILE A 192 -6.50 -16.56 -10.59
N GLU A 193 -7.78 -16.91 -10.75
CA GLU A 193 -8.23 -17.75 -11.87
C GLU A 193 -7.99 -17.07 -13.23
N LEU A 194 -8.23 -15.76 -13.31
CA LEU A 194 -7.94 -14.96 -14.50
C LEU A 194 -6.43 -14.84 -14.76
N CYS A 195 -5.59 -14.74 -13.73
CA CYS A 195 -4.13 -14.79 -13.92
C CYS A 195 -3.68 -16.10 -14.56
N SER A 196 -4.31 -17.22 -14.19
CA SER A 196 -4.03 -18.53 -14.77
C SER A 196 -4.51 -18.63 -16.22
N THR A 197 -5.64 -18.00 -16.53
CA THR A 197 -6.24 -17.98 -17.88
C THR A 197 -5.46 -17.08 -18.84
N HIS A 198 -5.00 -15.91 -18.37
CA HIS A 198 -4.25 -14.92 -19.14
C HIS A 198 -2.73 -15.02 -18.94
N ALA A 199 -2.21 -16.19 -18.59
CA ALA A 199 -0.81 -16.40 -18.22
C ALA A 199 0.23 -15.96 -19.29
N ASN A 200 -0.18 -15.82 -20.55
CA ASN A 200 0.68 -15.41 -21.67
C ASN A 200 0.52 -13.93 -22.08
N ASP A 201 -0.39 -13.17 -21.44
CA ASP A 201 -0.62 -11.76 -21.75
C ASP A 201 0.00 -10.87 -20.67
N ALA A 202 1.19 -10.33 -20.97
CA ALA A 202 1.93 -9.46 -20.05
C ALA A 202 1.14 -8.20 -19.65
N SER A 203 0.32 -7.65 -20.56
CA SER A 203 -0.45 -6.43 -20.28
C SER A 203 -1.60 -6.70 -19.30
N ALA A 204 -2.34 -7.79 -19.53
CA ALA A 204 -3.40 -8.23 -18.64
C ALA A 204 -2.84 -8.63 -17.26
N LEU A 205 -1.74 -9.38 -17.24
CA LEU A 205 -1.09 -9.78 -15.98
C LEU A 205 -0.65 -8.59 -15.14
N ARG A 206 -0.09 -7.53 -15.73
CA ARG A 206 0.28 -6.31 -14.98
C ARG A 206 -0.93 -5.70 -14.26
N ILE A 207 -2.08 -5.64 -14.91
CA ILE A 207 -3.31 -5.10 -14.33
C ILE A 207 -3.84 -6.02 -13.22
N LEU A 208 -3.85 -7.33 -13.46
CA LEU A 208 -4.31 -8.32 -12.49
C LEU A 208 -3.42 -8.34 -11.23
N PHE A 209 -2.10 -8.32 -11.39
CA PHE A 209 -1.16 -8.29 -10.26
C PHE A 209 -1.25 -6.99 -9.47
N SER A 210 -1.44 -5.85 -10.13
CA SER A 210 -1.75 -4.58 -9.45
C SER A 210 -2.99 -4.71 -8.55
N SER A 211 -4.01 -5.44 -9.03
CA SER A 211 -5.22 -5.73 -8.25
C SER A 211 -4.93 -6.65 -7.07
N LEU A 212 -4.16 -7.74 -7.28
CA LEU A 212 -3.76 -8.67 -6.22
C LEU A 212 -2.94 -7.98 -5.11
N ILE A 213 -2.06 -7.04 -5.46
CA ILE A 213 -1.31 -6.25 -4.47
C ILE A 213 -2.27 -5.43 -3.60
N LEU A 214 -3.24 -4.74 -4.22
CA LEU A 214 -4.20 -3.93 -3.50
C LEU A 214 -5.14 -4.78 -2.62
N ILE A 215 -5.59 -5.93 -3.13
CA ILE A 215 -6.38 -6.90 -2.37
C ILE A 215 -5.58 -7.41 -1.17
N SER A 216 -4.30 -7.74 -1.35
CA SER A 216 -3.42 -8.21 -0.27
C SER A 216 -3.18 -7.12 0.78
N LYS A 217 -3.06 -5.85 0.36
CA LYS A 217 -2.97 -4.70 1.26
C LYS A 217 -4.27 -4.43 2.03
N LEU A 218 -5.41 -4.64 1.39
CA LEU A 218 -6.73 -4.55 2.02
C LEU A 218 -6.91 -5.64 3.07
N PHE A 219 -6.55 -6.88 2.72
CA PHE A 219 -6.53 -8.01 3.65
C PHE A 219 -5.70 -7.68 4.91
N TYR A 220 -4.49 -7.13 4.75
CA TYR A 220 -3.69 -6.68 5.89
C TYR A 220 -4.42 -5.65 6.76
N SER A 221 -4.98 -4.61 6.14
CA SER A 221 -5.65 -3.53 6.88
C SER A 221 -6.87 -4.02 7.66
N LEU A 222 -7.66 -4.93 7.07
CA LEU A 222 -8.87 -5.47 7.69
C LEU A 222 -8.58 -6.46 8.82
N ASN A 223 -7.44 -7.16 8.76
CA ASN A 223 -7.00 -8.10 9.79
C ASN A 223 -6.00 -7.48 10.78
N PHE A 224 -5.73 -6.18 10.71
CA PHE A 224 -4.68 -5.58 11.54
C PHE A 224 -5.08 -5.43 13.01
N GLN A 225 -6.31 -5.01 13.28
CA GLN A 225 -6.77 -4.69 14.63
C GLN A 225 -7.12 -5.94 15.45
N ASP A 226 -7.72 -6.91 14.78
CA ASP A 226 -8.09 -8.25 15.26
C ASP A 226 -8.38 -9.16 14.07
N LEU A 227 -8.56 -10.47 14.30
CA LEU A 227 -8.94 -11.46 13.30
C LEU A 227 -10.46 -11.53 13.21
N PRO A 228 -11.08 -11.07 12.10
CA PRO A 228 -12.52 -11.20 11.92
C PRO A 228 -12.93 -12.65 11.66
N GLU A 229 -14.05 -13.08 12.24
CA GLU A 229 -14.65 -14.41 12.08
C GLU A 229 -14.72 -14.85 10.61
N PHE A 230 -15.13 -13.95 9.72
CA PHE A 230 -15.18 -14.24 8.28
C PHE A 230 -13.80 -14.64 7.70
N PHE A 231 -12.72 -13.96 8.08
CA PHE A 231 -11.38 -14.29 7.59
C PHE A 231 -10.79 -15.52 8.27
N GLU A 232 -11.19 -15.81 9.52
CA GLU A 232 -10.87 -17.05 10.22
C GLU A 232 -11.50 -18.25 9.50
N ASP A 233 -12.81 -18.20 9.23
CA ASP A 233 -13.56 -19.24 8.52
C ASP A 233 -13.01 -19.49 7.10
N ASN A 234 -12.57 -18.42 6.43
CA ASN A 234 -12.04 -18.47 5.07
C ASN A 234 -10.50 -18.54 5.03
N MET A 235 -9.84 -18.78 6.16
CA MET A 235 -8.38 -18.73 6.25
C MET A 235 -7.71 -19.72 5.29
N GLU A 236 -8.29 -20.91 5.13
CA GLU A 236 -7.76 -21.93 4.22
C GLU A 236 -7.72 -21.45 2.77
N THR A 237 -8.76 -20.74 2.35
CA THR A 237 -8.79 -20.13 1.01
C THR A 237 -7.66 -19.12 0.87
N TRP A 238 -7.53 -18.18 1.81
CA TRP A 238 -6.56 -17.10 1.71
C TRP A 238 -5.12 -17.62 1.77
N MET A 239 -4.81 -18.49 2.74
CA MET A 239 -3.46 -18.99 2.95
C MET A 239 -2.97 -19.90 1.82
N ASN A 240 -3.84 -20.75 1.25
CA ASN A 240 -3.46 -21.58 0.10
C ASN A 240 -3.17 -20.73 -1.15
N ASN A 241 -3.99 -19.71 -1.41
CA ASN A 241 -3.79 -18.80 -2.54
C ASN A 241 -2.56 -17.91 -2.35
N PHE A 242 -2.34 -17.35 -1.16
CA PHE A 242 -1.12 -16.60 -0.85
C PHE A 242 0.13 -17.45 -0.99
N HIS A 243 0.12 -18.69 -0.49
CA HIS A 243 1.24 -19.61 -0.70
C HIS A 243 1.49 -19.86 -2.20
N THR A 244 0.42 -20.04 -3.00
CA THR A 244 0.54 -20.26 -4.44
C THR A 244 1.17 -19.07 -5.13
N LEU A 245 0.72 -17.85 -4.82
CA LEU A 245 1.27 -16.59 -5.34
C LEU A 245 2.72 -16.36 -4.90
N LEU A 246 3.07 -16.75 -3.67
CA LEU A 246 4.43 -16.62 -3.16
C LEU A 246 5.42 -17.52 -3.92
N THR A 247 4.99 -18.74 -4.26
CA THR A 247 5.79 -19.71 -5.02
C THR A 247 5.72 -19.51 -6.53
N LEU A 248 4.86 -18.61 -7.00
CA LEU A 248 4.70 -18.34 -8.42
C LEU A 248 5.96 -17.64 -8.96
N ASP A 249 6.50 -18.19 -10.04
CA ASP A 249 7.52 -17.54 -10.84
C ASP A 249 6.96 -17.28 -12.24
N ASN A 250 7.07 -16.04 -12.71
CA ASN A 250 6.64 -15.67 -14.04
C ASN A 250 7.61 -14.67 -14.66
N LYS A 251 8.37 -15.15 -15.64
CA LYS A 251 9.35 -14.37 -16.39
C LYS A 251 8.77 -13.15 -17.09
N LEU A 252 7.47 -13.14 -17.41
CA LEU A 252 6.81 -12.01 -18.08
C LEU A 252 6.60 -10.80 -17.17
N LEU A 253 6.71 -10.98 -15.86
CA LEU A 253 6.52 -9.93 -14.85
C LEU A 253 7.83 -9.44 -14.23
N GLN A 254 8.95 -10.03 -14.62
CA GLN A 254 10.27 -9.58 -14.20
C GLN A 254 10.60 -8.23 -14.84
N THR A 255 11.16 -7.33 -14.05
CA THR A 255 11.67 -6.05 -14.51
C THR A 255 13.18 -6.17 -14.76
N ASP A 256 13.63 -5.61 -15.89
CA ASP A 256 15.06 -5.44 -16.20
C ASP A 256 15.70 -4.30 -15.36
N ASP A 257 14.88 -3.54 -14.64
CA ASP A 257 15.29 -2.49 -13.73
C ASP A 257 15.94 -3.11 -12.47
N GLU A 258 17.07 -2.60 -12.02
CA GLU A 258 17.81 -3.07 -10.84
C GLU A 258 17.40 -2.33 -9.55
N GLU A 259 16.74 -1.17 -9.68
CA GLU A 259 16.29 -0.32 -8.56
C GLU A 259 14.79 -0.48 -8.27
N GLU A 260 13.95 -0.50 -9.32
CA GLU A 260 12.49 -0.58 -9.15
C GLU A 260 11.97 -2.02 -9.08
N ALA A 261 11.34 -2.35 -7.95
CA ALA A 261 10.66 -3.64 -7.73
C ALA A 261 9.50 -3.86 -8.71
N GLY A 262 9.51 -5.01 -9.37
CA GLY A 262 8.40 -5.45 -10.20
C GLY A 262 7.13 -5.77 -9.39
N LEU A 263 6.02 -5.94 -10.11
CA LEU A 263 4.72 -6.23 -9.48
C LEU A 263 4.72 -7.60 -8.77
N LEU A 264 5.54 -8.55 -9.23
CA LEU A 264 5.65 -9.86 -8.61
C LEU A 264 6.33 -9.74 -7.23
N GLU A 265 7.44 -8.99 -7.17
CA GLU A 265 8.21 -8.74 -5.95
C GLU A 265 7.38 -7.97 -4.93
N LEU A 266 6.66 -6.94 -5.37
CA LEU A 266 5.74 -6.16 -4.52
C LEU A 266 4.60 -7.02 -3.96
N LEU A 267 4.06 -7.96 -4.74
CA LEU A 267 3.02 -8.87 -4.27
C LEU A 267 3.57 -9.85 -3.24
N LYS A 268 4.72 -10.48 -3.53
CA LYS A 268 5.38 -11.41 -2.61
C LYS A 268 5.75 -10.72 -1.29
N SER A 269 6.26 -9.49 -1.36
CA SER A 269 6.60 -8.66 -0.21
C SER A 269 5.37 -8.38 0.66
N GLN A 270 4.23 -8.04 0.04
CA GLN A 270 2.98 -7.84 0.78
C GLN A 270 2.44 -9.14 1.39
N ILE A 271 2.63 -10.28 0.73
CA ILE A 271 2.25 -11.59 1.29
C ILE A 271 3.11 -11.94 2.50
N CYS A 272 4.41 -11.64 2.48
CA CYS A 272 5.29 -11.79 3.65
C CYS A 272 4.80 -10.95 4.83
N ASP A 273 4.40 -9.69 4.60
CA ASP A 273 3.81 -8.84 5.64
C ASP A 273 2.52 -9.42 6.22
N ASN A 274 1.65 -9.95 5.36
CA ASN A 274 0.41 -10.60 5.78
C ASN A 274 0.69 -11.85 6.62
N ALA A 275 1.65 -12.68 6.20
CA ALA A 275 2.06 -13.86 6.95
C ALA A 275 2.70 -13.49 8.30
N ALA A 276 3.50 -12.42 8.34
CA ALA A 276 4.12 -11.92 9.58
C ALA A 276 3.06 -11.43 10.57
N LEU A 277 2.05 -10.71 10.10
CA LEU A 277 0.92 -10.29 10.93
C LEU A 277 0.22 -11.50 11.58
N TYR A 278 -0.06 -12.55 10.80
CA TYR A 278 -0.71 -13.75 11.31
C TYR A 278 0.18 -14.53 12.26
N ALA A 279 1.47 -14.70 11.95
CA ALA A 279 2.42 -15.35 12.87
C ALA A 279 2.61 -14.57 14.19
N GLN A 280 2.48 -13.24 14.17
CA GLN A 280 2.63 -12.41 15.35
C GLN A 280 1.36 -12.33 16.21
N LYS A 281 0.18 -12.23 15.59
CA LYS A 281 -1.08 -11.94 16.31
C LYS A 281 -2.03 -13.12 16.41
N TYR A 282 -2.03 -14.04 15.43
CA TYR A 282 -3.05 -15.09 15.25
C TYR A 282 -2.37 -16.46 15.07
N ASP A 283 -1.43 -16.75 15.97
CA ASP A 283 -0.55 -17.90 15.88
C ASP A 283 -1.30 -19.23 16.00
N GLU A 284 -2.29 -19.29 16.89
CA GLU A 284 -3.07 -20.51 17.15
C GLU A 284 -3.79 -20.99 15.88
N GLU A 285 -4.37 -20.07 15.12
CA GLU A 285 -5.10 -20.36 13.90
C GLU A 285 -4.14 -20.57 12.70
N PHE A 286 -3.02 -19.83 12.68
CA PHE A 286 -2.04 -19.87 11.59
C PHE A 286 -1.05 -21.04 11.68
N GLN A 287 -0.90 -21.67 12.84
CA GLN A 287 0.08 -22.74 13.13
C GLN A 287 0.10 -23.84 12.05
N ARG A 288 -1.05 -24.25 11.54
CA ARG A 288 -1.16 -25.31 10.51
C ARG A 288 -0.56 -24.92 9.15
N TYR A 289 -0.48 -23.64 8.84
CA TYR A 289 0.05 -23.12 7.57
C TYR A 289 1.51 -22.72 7.67
N LEU A 290 1.94 -22.34 8.88
CA LEU A 290 3.24 -21.73 9.14
C LEU A 290 4.44 -22.52 8.58
N PRO A 291 4.56 -23.87 8.72
CA PRO A 291 5.68 -24.61 8.15
C PRO A 291 5.82 -24.49 6.63
N ARG A 292 4.69 -24.41 5.91
CA ARG A 292 4.68 -24.22 4.45
C ARG A 292 5.15 -22.82 4.08
N PHE A 293 4.71 -21.80 4.81
CA PHE A 293 5.16 -20.42 4.59
C PHE A 293 6.64 -20.23 4.92
N VAL A 294 7.13 -20.81 6.02
CA VAL A 294 8.57 -20.81 6.36
C VAL A 294 9.38 -21.40 5.20
N THR A 295 8.99 -22.58 4.70
CA THR A 295 9.69 -23.23 3.57
C THR A 295 9.62 -22.41 2.28
N ALA A 296 8.48 -21.79 1.97
CA ALA A 296 8.32 -20.98 0.76
C ALA A 296 9.13 -19.67 0.83
N ILE A 297 9.05 -18.94 1.94
CA ILE A 297 9.80 -17.71 2.18
C ILE A 297 11.30 -18.00 2.25
N TRP A 298 11.67 -19.16 2.77
CA TRP A 298 13.04 -19.64 2.74
C TRP A 298 13.60 -19.76 1.33
N ASN A 299 12.91 -20.55 0.49
CA ASN A 299 13.32 -20.76 -0.88
C ASN A 299 13.33 -19.44 -1.66
N LEU A 300 12.42 -18.52 -1.35
CA LEU A 300 12.40 -17.17 -1.91
C LEU A 300 13.68 -16.41 -1.57
N LEU A 301 14.06 -16.32 -0.29
CA LEU A 301 15.26 -15.60 0.14
C LEU A 301 16.55 -16.16 -0.50
N VAL A 302 16.66 -17.49 -0.62
CA VAL A 302 17.83 -18.13 -1.23
C VAL A 302 17.92 -17.94 -2.75
N THR A 303 16.78 -17.71 -3.42
CA THR A 303 16.72 -17.52 -4.88
C THR A 303 16.66 -16.05 -5.30
N THR A 304 16.49 -15.14 -4.35
CA THR A 304 16.44 -13.70 -4.60
C THR A 304 17.85 -13.14 -4.79
N GLY A 305 18.02 -12.24 -5.75
CA GLY A 305 19.29 -11.57 -6.02
C GLY A 305 19.64 -10.49 -4.99
N GLN A 306 20.76 -9.79 -5.22
CA GLN A 306 21.29 -8.75 -4.32
C GLN A 306 20.91 -7.33 -4.77
N GLU A 307 20.15 -7.20 -5.85
CA GLU A 307 19.73 -5.91 -6.40
C GLU A 307 18.81 -5.14 -5.43
N VAL A 308 18.91 -3.81 -5.46
CA VAL A 308 18.17 -2.90 -4.57
C VAL A 308 16.65 -3.11 -4.66
N LYS A 309 16.13 -3.46 -5.85
CA LYS A 309 14.71 -3.78 -6.06
C LYS A 309 14.16 -4.87 -5.14
N TYR A 310 15.00 -5.76 -4.64
CA TYR A 310 14.59 -6.85 -3.77
C TYR A 310 14.64 -6.50 -2.28
N ASP A 311 15.20 -5.35 -1.88
CA ASP A 311 15.41 -5.03 -0.46
C ASP A 311 14.12 -5.01 0.35
N LEU A 312 13.02 -4.50 -0.22
CA LEU A 312 11.71 -4.51 0.44
C LEU A 312 11.17 -5.93 0.62
N LEU A 313 11.36 -6.80 -0.38
CA LEU A 313 10.94 -8.20 -0.31
C LEU A 313 11.75 -8.97 0.73
N VAL A 314 13.07 -8.84 0.68
CA VAL A 314 14.00 -9.50 1.60
C VAL A 314 13.75 -9.02 3.02
N SER A 315 13.57 -7.71 3.25
CA SER A 315 13.25 -7.17 4.56
C SER A 315 11.98 -7.78 5.17
N ASN A 316 10.88 -7.79 4.42
CA ASN A 316 9.60 -8.29 4.93
C ASN A 316 9.63 -9.82 5.13
N ALA A 317 10.33 -10.54 4.25
CA ALA A 317 10.57 -11.98 4.39
C ALA A 317 11.40 -12.31 5.65
N ILE A 318 12.45 -11.53 5.91
CA ILE A 318 13.27 -11.67 7.12
C ILE A 318 12.47 -11.32 8.36
N GLN A 319 11.65 -10.25 8.33
CA GLN A 319 10.78 -9.88 9.45
C GLN A 319 9.77 -10.98 9.79
N PHE A 320 9.25 -11.68 8.78
CA PHE A 320 8.44 -12.88 8.99
C PHE A 320 9.25 -13.95 9.74
N LEU A 321 10.41 -14.37 9.21
CA LEU A 321 11.23 -15.41 9.84
C LEU A 321 11.64 -15.04 11.28
N ALA A 322 12.02 -13.79 11.48
CA ALA A 322 12.29 -13.16 12.77
C ALA A 322 11.15 -13.40 13.76
N SER A 323 9.92 -13.06 13.38
CA SER A 323 8.75 -13.27 14.24
C SER A 323 8.45 -14.73 14.57
N VAL A 324 8.82 -15.67 13.69
CA VAL A 324 8.68 -17.10 13.96
C VAL A 324 9.79 -17.58 14.92
N CYS A 325 11.02 -17.09 14.74
CA CYS A 325 12.17 -17.42 15.60
C CYS A 325 11.99 -17.00 17.06
N GLU A 326 11.26 -15.91 17.34
CA GLU A 326 10.95 -15.48 18.70
C GLU A 326 10.10 -16.51 19.47
N ARG A 327 9.36 -17.38 18.78
CA ARG A 327 8.43 -18.32 19.42
C ARG A 327 9.10 -19.65 19.75
N PRO A 328 9.10 -20.07 21.04
CA PRO A 328 9.79 -21.30 21.46
C PRO A 328 9.28 -22.59 20.80
N HIS A 329 8.00 -22.65 20.43
CA HIS A 329 7.39 -23.85 19.84
C HIS A 329 7.83 -24.11 18.39
N TYR A 330 8.38 -23.10 17.70
CA TYR A 330 8.85 -23.22 16.32
C TYR A 330 10.36 -23.38 16.19
N LYS A 331 11.09 -23.51 17.31
CA LYS A 331 12.55 -23.72 17.30
C LYS A 331 12.96 -24.89 16.41
N ASN A 332 12.20 -26.00 16.44
CA ASN A 332 12.46 -27.19 15.62
C ASN A 332 12.50 -26.91 14.11
N LEU A 333 11.82 -25.84 13.63
CA LEU A 333 11.86 -25.42 12.22
C LEU A 333 13.21 -24.78 11.84
N PHE A 334 13.98 -24.33 12.82
CA PHE A 334 15.28 -23.66 12.66
C PHE A 334 16.44 -24.44 13.30
N GLU A 335 16.19 -25.61 13.89
CA GLU A 335 17.23 -26.43 14.54
C GLU A 335 18.16 -27.14 13.54
N ASP A 336 17.75 -27.28 12.28
CA ASP A 336 18.62 -27.85 11.26
C ASP A 336 19.81 -26.92 10.98
N GLN A 337 21.01 -27.39 11.33
CA GLN A 337 22.23 -26.61 11.24
C GLN A 337 22.57 -26.21 9.79
N ASN A 338 22.17 -27.01 8.80
CA ASN A 338 22.34 -26.67 7.39
C ASN A 338 21.45 -25.49 6.98
N THR A 339 20.23 -25.47 7.50
CA THR A 339 19.25 -24.40 7.32
C THR A 339 19.84 -23.08 7.86
N LEU A 340 20.22 -23.00 9.14
CA LEU A 340 20.79 -21.78 9.70
C LEU A 340 22.09 -21.30 9.02
N THR A 341 22.97 -22.23 8.66
CA THR A 341 24.21 -21.91 7.92
C THR A 341 23.87 -21.30 6.56
N SER A 342 22.89 -21.86 5.85
CA SER A 342 22.41 -21.31 4.58
C SER A 342 21.77 -19.92 4.72
N ILE A 343 21.17 -19.56 5.86
CA ILE A 343 20.70 -18.17 6.09
C ILE A 343 21.91 -17.24 6.16
N CYS A 344 22.87 -17.59 7.02
CA CYS A 344 24.03 -16.75 7.24
C CYS A 344 24.78 -16.51 5.94
N GLU A 345 25.08 -17.59 5.21
CA GLU A 345 25.93 -17.53 4.02
C GLU A 345 25.21 -16.99 2.77
N LYS A 346 23.92 -17.32 2.58
CA LYS A 346 23.21 -16.97 1.32
C LYS A 346 22.28 -15.78 1.43
N VAL A 347 21.87 -15.41 2.65
CA VAL A 347 20.89 -14.34 2.86
C VAL A 347 21.50 -13.20 3.65
N ILE A 348 22.16 -13.47 4.77
CA ILE A 348 22.63 -12.41 5.68
C ILE A 348 23.93 -11.79 5.17
N VAL A 349 24.97 -12.58 4.93
CA VAL A 349 26.27 -12.09 4.45
C VAL A 349 26.12 -11.29 3.15
N PRO A 350 25.47 -11.81 2.08
CA PRO A 350 25.31 -11.09 0.82
C PRO A 350 24.56 -9.75 0.92
N ASN A 351 23.67 -9.62 1.91
CA ASN A 351 22.86 -8.42 2.09
C ASN A 351 23.45 -7.44 3.12
N MET A 352 24.54 -7.81 3.78
CA MET A 352 25.33 -6.91 4.64
C MET A 352 26.61 -6.43 3.95
N GLU A 353 27.01 -7.08 2.86
CA GLU A 353 28.15 -6.65 2.05
C GLU A 353 27.94 -5.25 1.47
N PHE A 354 29.05 -4.54 1.28
CA PHE A 354 29.06 -3.25 0.61
C PHE A 354 28.83 -3.48 -0.89
N ARG A 355 27.65 -3.10 -1.38
CA ARG A 355 27.22 -3.37 -2.75
C ARG A 355 27.74 -2.27 -3.69
N ALA A 356 27.78 -2.55 -5.00
CA ALA A 356 28.15 -1.54 -6.00
C ALA A 356 27.25 -0.29 -5.93
N ALA A 357 25.97 -0.45 -5.60
CA ALA A 357 25.05 0.67 -5.37
C ALA A 357 25.40 1.49 -4.11
N ASP A 358 25.94 0.85 -3.06
CA ASP A 358 26.45 1.56 -1.87
C ASP A 358 27.72 2.34 -2.22
N GLU A 359 28.58 1.79 -3.10
CA GLU A 359 29.79 2.44 -3.62
C GLU A 359 29.44 3.68 -4.45
N GLU A 360 28.52 3.54 -5.42
CA GLU A 360 28.04 4.65 -6.25
C GLU A 360 27.42 5.77 -5.40
N ALA A 361 26.55 5.42 -4.43
CA ALA A 361 25.97 6.40 -3.52
C ALA A 361 27.01 7.12 -2.65
N PHE A 362 28.07 6.42 -2.25
CA PHE A 362 29.17 7.01 -1.50
C PHE A 362 30.04 7.93 -2.38
N GLU A 363 30.31 7.54 -3.62
CA GLU A 363 31.07 8.33 -4.59
C GLU A 363 30.31 9.61 -5.01
N ASP A 364 29.00 9.51 -5.22
CA ASP A 364 28.16 10.64 -5.62
C ASP A 364 27.90 11.62 -4.48
N ASN A 365 27.57 11.11 -3.28
CA ASN A 365 27.27 11.95 -2.12
C ASN A 365 27.60 11.26 -0.79
N SER A 366 28.90 11.22 -0.47
CA SER A 366 29.42 10.65 0.78
C SER A 366 28.75 11.17 2.07
N GLU A 367 28.36 12.46 2.13
CA GLU A 367 27.69 13.01 3.31
C GLU A 367 26.30 12.42 3.51
N GLU A 368 25.53 12.26 2.42
CA GLU A 368 24.21 11.64 2.47
C GLU A 368 24.31 10.15 2.77
N TYR A 369 25.29 9.44 2.20
CA TYR A 369 25.56 8.04 2.51
C TYR A 369 25.88 7.86 4.00
N ILE A 370 26.83 8.63 4.56
CA ILE A 370 27.21 8.53 5.97
C ILE A 370 26.01 8.84 6.87
N ARG A 371 25.20 9.85 6.53
CA ARG A 371 23.99 10.17 7.29
C ARG A 371 22.98 9.02 7.28
N ARG A 372 22.72 8.42 6.11
CA ARG A 372 21.83 7.27 5.94
C ARG A 372 22.32 6.05 6.71
N ASP A 373 23.61 5.77 6.67
CA ASP A 373 24.23 4.65 7.38
C ASP A 373 24.17 4.83 8.90
N LEU A 374 24.49 6.04 9.40
CA LEU A 374 24.37 6.40 10.82
C LEU A 374 22.92 6.36 11.33
N GLU A 375 21.95 6.72 10.49
CA GLU A 375 20.51 6.61 10.79
C GLU A 375 20.00 5.15 10.70
N GLY A 376 20.83 4.19 10.29
CA GLY A 376 20.50 2.77 10.18
C GLY A 376 19.51 2.45 9.06
N SER A 377 19.52 3.24 7.97
CA SER A 377 18.42 3.31 7.00
C SER A 377 18.40 2.21 5.94
N GLY A 378 19.36 1.30 5.90
CA GLY A 378 19.27 0.12 5.04
C GLY A 378 18.15 -0.79 5.55
N ILE A 379 16.95 -0.68 4.99
CA ILE A 379 15.74 -1.42 5.42
C ILE A 379 16.04 -2.93 5.55
N CYS A 380 16.80 -3.47 4.57
CA CYS A 380 17.28 -4.85 4.59
C CYS A 380 18.28 -5.11 5.73
N LYS A 381 19.32 -4.27 5.88
CA LYS A 381 20.34 -4.38 6.95
C LYS A 381 19.71 -4.34 8.35
N LYS A 382 18.70 -3.48 8.57
CA LYS A 382 17.97 -3.40 9.85
C LYS A 382 17.19 -4.68 10.17
N SER A 383 16.47 -5.21 9.18
CA SER A 383 15.70 -6.46 9.34
C SER A 383 16.62 -7.66 9.60
N ILE A 384 17.78 -7.70 8.94
CA ILE A 384 18.83 -8.70 9.18
C ILE A 384 19.36 -8.62 10.62
N CYS A 385 19.72 -7.42 11.08
CA CYS A 385 20.19 -7.21 12.46
C CYS A 385 19.14 -7.67 13.48
N GLN A 386 17.86 -7.42 13.22
CA GLN A 386 16.77 -7.87 14.09
C GLN A 386 16.67 -9.40 14.13
N LEU A 387 16.74 -10.07 12.98
CA LEU A 387 16.75 -11.53 12.91
C LEU A 387 17.95 -12.12 13.67
N GLU A 388 19.14 -11.57 13.49
CA GLU A 388 20.35 -12.03 14.19
C GLU A 388 20.25 -11.82 15.72
N ALA A 389 19.73 -10.68 16.17
CA ALA A 389 19.50 -10.42 17.58
C ALA A 389 18.51 -11.41 18.20
N GLN A 390 17.42 -11.71 17.49
CA GLN A 390 16.43 -12.70 17.94
C GLN A 390 16.99 -14.12 17.93
N ARG A 391 17.77 -14.47 16.90
CA ARG A 391 18.47 -15.75 16.79
C ARG A 391 19.40 -15.97 17.97
N CYS A 392 20.24 -14.97 18.28
CA CYS A 392 21.22 -15.04 19.38
C CYS A 392 20.56 -15.12 20.76
N SER A 393 19.36 -14.55 20.93
CA SER A 393 18.65 -14.55 22.21
C SER A 393 17.81 -15.82 22.45
N HIS A 394 17.34 -16.49 21.38
CA HIS A 394 16.37 -17.59 21.50
C HIS A 394 16.93 -18.97 21.13
N LEU A 395 18.03 -19.06 20.38
CA LEU A 395 18.67 -20.34 20.05
C LEU A 395 19.90 -20.63 20.95
N PRO A 396 20.08 -21.87 21.42
CA PRO A 396 21.16 -22.23 22.35
C PRO A 396 22.57 -22.09 21.73
N SER A 397 23.54 -21.70 22.57
CA SER A 397 24.96 -21.44 22.28
C SER A 397 25.70 -22.53 21.50
N ASP A 398 25.13 -23.73 21.41
CA ASP A 398 25.79 -24.91 20.84
C ASP A 398 25.55 -25.05 19.32
N ILE A 399 24.61 -24.27 18.76
CA ILE A 399 24.40 -24.15 17.31
C ILE A 399 25.45 -23.21 16.66
N PHE A 400 26.24 -22.51 17.48
CA PHE A 400 27.18 -21.43 17.11
C PHE A 400 28.52 -21.95 16.56
N GLY A 401 28.47 -22.94 15.65
CA GLY A 401 29.64 -23.41 14.89
C GLY A 401 30.31 -22.31 14.05
N ILE A 402 29.66 -21.15 13.89
CA ILE A 402 30.23 -19.94 13.29
C ILE A 402 30.61 -18.97 14.41
N LYS A 403 31.70 -19.26 15.12
CA LYS A 403 32.40 -18.23 15.91
C LYS A 403 33.11 -17.29 14.94
N SER A 404 32.52 -16.14 14.65
CA SER A 404 33.32 -14.94 14.41
C SER A 404 33.77 -14.39 15.79
N PRO A 405 35.05 -13.97 15.97
CA PRO A 405 35.54 -13.48 17.26
C PRO A 405 34.84 -12.22 17.78
N ASP A 406 34.02 -11.54 16.99
CA ASP A 406 33.52 -10.19 17.31
C ASP A 406 32.01 -10.15 17.60
N THR A 407 31.56 -10.99 18.54
CA THR A 407 30.16 -10.95 19.02
C THR A 407 29.85 -9.71 19.87
N GLU A 408 30.85 -8.90 20.21
CA GLU A 408 30.66 -7.61 20.92
C GLU A 408 30.27 -6.44 19.99
N ALA A 409 30.44 -6.55 18.67
CA ALA A 409 30.16 -5.45 17.75
C ALA A 409 28.65 -5.25 17.46
N TRP A 410 27.83 -6.28 17.61
CA TRP A 410 26.40 -6.26 17.22
C TRP A 410 25.46 -5.61 18.25
N ASN A 411 25.96 -5.28 19.45
CA ASN A 411 25.14 -4.69 20.52
C ASN A 411 24.97 -3.16 20.43
N TYR A 412 25.53 -2.51 19.40
CA TYR A 412 25.55 -1.04 19.33
C TYR A 412 24.45 -0.37 18.49
N THR A 413 23.59 -1.12 17.78
CA THR A 413 22.52 -0.53 16.95
C THR A 413 21.11 -0.67 17.53
N SER A 414 20.97 -1.15 18.77
CA SER A 414 19.68 -1.20 19.47
C SER A 414 19.72 -0.37 20.76
N LYS A 415 19.76 0.96 20.61
CA LYS A 415 19.33 1.92 21.63
C LYS A 415 18.65 3.11 20.99
#